data_AF-A0A375JAZ5-F1
#
_entry.id   AF-A0A375JAZ5-F1
#
_cell.length_a   1.000
_cell.length_b   1.000
_cell.length_c   1.000
_cell.angle_alpha   90.00
_cell.angle_beta   90.00
_cell.angle_gamma   90.00
#
_symmetry.space_group_name_H-M   'P 1'
#
loop_
_entity.id
_entity.type
_entity.pdbx_description
1 polymer ?
#
loop_
_entity_poly.entity_id
_entity_poly.type
_entity_poly.pdbx_seq_one_letter_code
_entity_poly.pdbx_strand_id
1 'polypeptide(L)' 'MRAALLALAAYAQDAGELALAGCLRQFDHGEVFAAQQRRTFPGLDVLQYNEYWELRFAARLGEGLLAFVAQHQEPAAA' A
#
# COMPACT_ATOMS: atom_id res chain seq x y z
N MET A 1 -2.13 -9.74 -2.96
CA MET A 1 -2.43 -8.57 -2.09
C MET A 1 -1.51 -8.48 -0.87
N ARG A 2 -1.47 -9.49 0.00
CA ARG A 2 -0.59 -9.52 1.20
C ARG A 2 0.83 -8.99 0.99
N ALA A 3 1.55 -9.53 -0.01
CA ALA A 3 2.93 -9.09 -0.29
C ALA A 3 3.03 -7.60 -0.66
N ALA A 4 2.06 -7.08 -1.43
CA ALA A 4 2.03 -5.67 -1.82
C ALA A 4 1.80 -4.76 -0.60
N LEU A 5 0.87 -5.11 0.30
CA LEU A 5 0.60 -4.34 1.52
C LEU A 5 1.77 -4.39 2.51
N LEU A 6 2.47 -5.52 2.62
CA LEU A 6 3.68 -5.62 3.43
C LEU A 6 4.85 -4.81 2.84
N ALA A 7 5.03 -4.80 1.52
CA ALA A 7 5.99 -3.93 0.86
C ALA A 7 5.66 -2.45 1.09
N LEU A 8 4.36 -2.10 1.02
CA LEU A 8 3.88 -0.76 1.35
C LEU A 8 4.16 -0.38 2.80
N ALA A 9 4.05 -1.33 3.74
CA ALA A 9 4.37 -1.13 5.14
C ALA A 9 5.88 -0.95 5.40
N ALA A 10 6.73 -1.56 4.58
CA ALA A 10 8.17 -1.36 4.63
C ALA A 10 8.53 0.04 4.10
N TYR A 11 7.97 0.42 2.95
CA TYR A 11 8.11 1.78 2.42
C TYR A 11 7.62 2.84 3.41
N ALA A 12 6.42 2.67 3.99
CA ALA A 12 5.88 3.62 4.96
C ALA A 12 6.78 3.77 6.20
N GLN A 13 7.45 2.69 6.64
CA GLN A 13 8.41 2.78 7.73
C GLN A 13 9.65 3.58 7.34
N ASP A 14 10.21 3.33 6.15
CA ASP A 14 11.37 4.05 5.63
C ASP A 14 11.08 5.55 5.42
N ALA A 15 9.89 5.87 4.93
CA ALA A 15 9.40 7.24 4.73
C ALA A 15 9.03 7.98 6.04
N GLY A 16 9.11 7.33 7.21
CA GLY A 16 8.75 7.92 8.51
C GLY A 16 7.26 7.94 8.83
N GLU A 17 6.41 7.34 7.99
CA GLU A 17 4.96 7.20 8.15
C GLU A 17 4.62 6.02 9.09
N LEU A 18 5.11 6.09 10.34
CA LEU A 18 5.08 4.97 11.29
C LEU A 18 3.66 4.47 11.62
N ALA A 19 2.67 5.38 11.69
CA ALA A 19 1.28 5.02 11.94
C ALA A 19 0.72 4.16 10.80
N LEU A 20 0.97 4.56 9.55
CA LEU A 20 0.56 3.81 8.37
C LEU A 20 1.26 2.44 8.31
N ALA A 21 2.58 2.41 8.57
CA ALA A 21 3.36 1.17 8.60
C ALA A 21 2.81 0.17 9.63
N GLY A 22 2.45 0.65 10.83
CA GLY A 22 1.83 -0.17 11.87
C GLY A 22 0.48 -0.73 11.45
N CYS A 23 -0.40 0.13 10.91
CA CYS A 23 -1.72 -0.28 10.44
C CYS A 23 -1.64 -1.36 9.35
N LEU A 24 -0.74 -1.18 8.36
CA LEU A 24 -0.60 -2.11 7.25
C LEU A 24 -0.08 -3.50 7.66
N ARG A 25 0.73 -3.59 8.72
CA ARG A 25 1.22 -4.89 9.27
C ARG A 25 0.17 -5.66 10.04
N GLN A 26 -0.76 -4.94 10.66
CA GLN A 26 -1.82 -5.52 11.49
C GLN A 26 -3.10 -5.80 10.68
N PHE A 27 -3.19 -5.27 9.47
CA PHE A 27 -4.34 -5.46 8.61
C PHE A 27 -4.48 -6.94 8.21
N ASP A 28 -5.65 -7.52 8.48
CA ASP A 28 -5.92 -8.90 8.06
C ASP A 28 -6.02 -8.97 6.53
N HIS A 29 -5.12 -9.75 5.93
CA HIS A 29 -5.01 -9.92 4.49
C HIS A 29 -5.80 -11.12 3.95
N GLY A 30 -6.36 -11.95 4.85
CA GLY A 30 -7.11 -13.16 4.52
C GLY A 30 -8.61 -13.02 4.71
N GLU A 31 -9.08 -11.88 5.24
CA GLU A 31 -10.50 -11.59 5.38
C GLU A 31 -11.16 -11.66 3.99
N VAL A 32 -12.21 -12.48 3.86
CA VAL A 32 -12.96 -12.60 2.60
C VAL A 32 -13.94 -11.44 2.56
N PHE A 33 -13.51 -10.34 1.95
CA PHE A 33 -14.33 -9.16 1.81
C PHE A 33 -15.54 -9.47 0.92
N ALA A 34 -16.74 -9.27 1.45
CA ALA A 34 -18.00 -9.33 0.71
C ALA A 34 -18.48 -7.91 0.38
N ALA A 35 -18.92 -7.69 -0.86
CA ALA A 35 -19.30 -6.41 -1.46
C ALA A 35 -18.21 -5.30 -1.34
N GLN A 36 -18.42 -4.13 -1.95
CA GLN A 36 -17.43 -3.05 -1.95
C GLN A 36 -17.09 -2.62 -0.52
N GLN A 37 -15.86 -2.89 -0.07
CA GLN A 37 -15.37 -2.46 1.23
C GLN A 37 -14.24 -1.45 1.07
N ARG A 38 -14.26 -0.41 1.91
CA ARG A 38 -13.22 0.62 1.97
C ARG A 38 -12.66 0.63 3.37
N ARG A 39 -11.33 0.55 3.47
CA ARG A 39 -10.59 0.80 4.70
C ARG A 39 -9.69 2.01 4.53
N THR A 40 -9.83 2.96 5.44
CA THR A 40 -9.08 4.20 5.41
C THR A 40 -7.98 4.15 6.46
N PHE A 41 -6.76 4.43 6.03
CA PHE A 41 -5.57 4.62 6.83
C PHE A 41 -5.06 6.06 6.66
N PRO A 42 -4.15 6.54 7.52
CA PRO A 42 -3.52 7.84 7.32
C PRO A 42 -2.84 7.92 5.94
N GLY A 43 -3.38 8.77 5.05
CA GLY A 43 -2.82 8.99 3.71
C GLY A 43 -3.04 7.85 2.70
N LEU A 44 -3.80 6.81 3.03
CA LEU A 44 -4.08 5.68 2.14
C LEU A 44 -5.50 5.16 2.34
N ASP A 45 -6.26 5.05 1.26
CA ASP A 45 -7.46 4.22 1.21
C ASP A 45 -7.17 2.90 0.49
N VAL A 46 -7.63 1.81 1.08
CA VAL A 46 -7.64 0.48 0.47
C VAL A 46 -9.08 0.11 0.19
N LEU A 47 -9.43 0.02 -1.09
CA LEU A 47 -10.75 -0.38 -1.54
C LEU A 47 -10.66 -1.77 -2.15
N GLN A 48 -11.59 -2.63 -1.78
CA GLN A 48 -11.78 -3.90 -2.42
C GLN A 48 -13.13 -3.94 -3.11
N TYR A 49 -13.10 -4.26 -4.39
CA TYR A 49 -14.24 -4.64 -5.19
C TYR A 49 -14.22 -6.17 -5.38
N ASN A 50 -15.30 -6.73 -5.92
CA ASN A 50 -15.43 -8.19 -6.05
C ASN A 50 -14.26 -8.86 -6.80
N GLU A 51 -13.60 -8.16 -7.73
CA GLU A 51 -12.56 -8.74 -8.60
C GLU A 51 -11.20 -8.04 -8.54
N TYR A 52 -11.12 -6.86 -7.91
CA TYR A 52 -9.87 -6.10 -7.86
C TYR A 52 -9.77 -5.22 -6.60
N TRP A 53 -8.54 -4.78 -6.35
CA TRP A 53 -8.21 -3.87 -5.26
C TRP A 53 -7.75 -2.55 -5.85
N GLU A 54 -8.15 -1.46 -5.20
CA GLU A 54 -7.72 -0.11 -5.52
C GLU A 54 -7.04 0.49 -4.29
N LEU A 55 -5.82 1.00 -4.50
CA LEU A 55 -5.05 1.71 -3.49
C LEU A 55 -5.04 3.19 -3.85
N ARG A 56 -5.68 4.03 -3.05
CA ARG A 56 -5.72 5.48 -3.29
C ARG A 56 -4.82 6.18 -2.28
N PHE A 57 -3.78 6.80 -2.77
CA PHE A 57 -2.79 7.49 -1.96
C PHE A 57 -3.10 8.98 -1.87
N ALA A 58 -2.82 9.60 -0.73
CA ALA A 58 -2.61 11.03 -0.68
C ALA A 58 -1.42 11.40 -1.57
N ALA A 59 -1.51 12.53 -2.28
CA ALA A 59 -0.53 12.92 -3.32
C ALA A 59 0.92 12.79 -2.85
N ARG A 60 1.25 13.35 -1.68
CA ARG A 60 2.60 13.28 -1.07
C ARG A 60 3.11 11.84 -0.90
N LEU A 61 2.26 10.94 -0.43
CA LEU A 61 2.62 9.53 -0.21
C LEU A 61 2.80 8.80 -1.55
N GLY A 62 1.93 9.08 -2.52
CA GLY A 62 2.01 8.52 -3.86
C GLY A 62 3.28 8.95 -4.61
N GLU A 63 3.62 10.24 -4.54
CA GLU A 63 4.84 10.80 -5.13
C GLU A 63 6.10 10.17 -4.52
N GLY A 64 6.14 10.06 -3.19
CA GLY A 64 7.25 9.41 -2.49
C GLY A 64 7.40 7.93 -2.86
N LEU A 65 6.29 7.21 -3.00
CA LEU A 65 6.30 5.81 -3.43
C LEU A 65 6.82 5.65 -4.86
N LEU A 66 6.40 6.51 -5.79
CA LEU A 66 6.89 6.49 -7.17
C LEU A 66 8.40 6.76 -7.23
N ALA A 67 8.88 7.74 -6.45
CA ALA A 67 10.30 8.03 -6.35
C ALA A 67 11.08 6.85 -5.75
N PHE A 68 10.53 6.18 -4.74
CA PHE A 68 11.13 4.97 -4.15
C PHE A 68 11.23 3.84 -5.18
N VAL A 69 10.13 3.54 -5.89
CA VAL A 69 10.14 2.48 -6.93
C VAL A 69 11.15 2.80 -8.02
N ALA A 70 11.22 4.05 -8.50
CA ALA A 70 12.18 4.45 -9.51
C ALA A 70 13.66 4.26 -9.07
N GLN A 71 13.95 4.41 -7.78
CA GLN A 71 15.29 4.18 -7.22
C GLN A 71 15.65 2.69 -7.08
N HIS A 72 14.64 1.82 -6.99
CA HIS A 72 14.79 0.39 -6.74
C HIS A 72 14.41 -0.50 -7.93
N GLN A 73 14.15 0.08 -9.10
CA GLN A 73 14.06 -0.69 -10.34
C GLN A 73 15.45 -1.22 -10.69
N GLU A 74 15.63 -2.54 -10.68
CA GLU A 74 16.73 -3.15 -11.43
C GLU A 74 16.61 -2.73 -12.90
N PRO A 75 17.72 -2.42 -13.60
CA PRO A 75 17.66 -2.22 -15.03
C PRO A 75 17.14 -3.51 -15.64
N ALA A 76 15.98 -3.44 -16.31
CA ALA A 76 15.47 -4.56 -17.08
C ALA A 76 16.59 -5.00 -18.04
N ALA A 77 17.10 -6.22 -17.86
CA ALA A 77 18.16 -6.77 -18.69
C ALA A 77 17.76 -6.63 -20.16
N ALA A 78 18.57 -5.88 -20.91
CA ALA A 78 18.41 -5.63 -22.34
C ALA A 78 18.72 -6.89 -23.17
#